data_AF-A0A7S3IZZ6-F1
#
_entry.id   AF-A0A7S3IZZ6-F1
#
_cell.length_a   1.000
_cell.length_b   1.000
_cell.length_c   1.000
_cell.angle_alpha   90.00
_cell.angle_beta   90.00
_cell.angle_gamma   90.00
#
_symmetry.space_group_name_H-M   'P 1'
#
loop_
_entity.id
_entity.type
_entity.pdbx_description
1 polymer ?
#
loop_
_entity_poly.entity_id
_entity_poly.type
_entity_poly.pdbx_seq_one_letter_code
_entity_poly.pdbx_strand_id
1 'polypeptide(L)'
;MAKNVFHLERLELVRKKFPHTPAIYFISPTKNSIKKLIEDFKDTEDPQYAFVHLFFSTKVSDNLMKEMSEYEGLVDRIKTFVELNVDLNLYEDNIYHLDQNDSLSLFNMNLNDTATNNYLNKIGLQIFTVC
;
A
#
# COMPACT_ATOMS: atom_id res chain seq x y z
N MET A 1 -0.39 21.52 -1.59
CA MET A 1 -0.42 20.65 -0.40
C MET A 1 -1.85 20.58 0.10
N ALA A 2 -2.36 19.38 0.40
CA ALA A 2 -3.60 19.25 1.16
C ALA A 2 -3.44 20.02 2.50
N LYS A 3 -4.50 20.65 2.99
CA LYS A 3 -4.43 21.42 4.24
C LYS A 3 -3.91 20.51 5.36
N ASN A 4 -2.90 20.97 6.11
CA ASN A 4 -2.27 20.27 7.24
C ASN A 4 -1.34 19.09 6.92
N VAL A 5 -0.84 18.97 5.68
CA VAL A 5 0.29 18.07 5.35
C VAL A 5 1.57 18.88 5.22
N PHE A 6 2.55 18.62 6.09
CA PHE A 6 3.80 19.38 6.13
C PHE A 6 4.95 18.72 5.36
N HIS A 7 4.99 17.39 5.32
CA HIS A 7 6.05 16.61 4.68
C HIS A 7 5.44 15.48 3.84
N LEU A 8 6.09 15.17 2.71
CA LEU A 8 5.82 13.98 1.91
C LEU A 8 7.09 13.14 1.94
N GLU A 9 6.94 11.88 2.35
CA GLU A 9 8.07 10.98 2.54
C GLU A 9 7.86 9.69 1.76
N ARG A 10 8.95 9.15 1.20
CA ARG A 10 8.95 7.86 0.51
C ARG A 10 9.20 6.74 1.50
N LEU A 11 8.34 5.73 1.53
CA LEU A 11 8.42 4.62 2.48
C LEU A 11 9.73 3.83 2.37
N GLU A 12 10.29 3.74 1.16
CA GLU A 12 11.48 2.93 0.90
C GLU A 12 12.78 3.56 1.42
N LEU A 13 12.75 4.87 1.71
CA LEU A 13 13.91 5.63 2.14
C LEU A 13 14.01 5.69 3.67
N VAL A 14 15.23 5.91 4.15
CA VAL A 14 15.47 6.25 5.55
C VAL A 14 14.91 7.64 5.81
N ARG A 15 14.03 7.73 6.79
CA ARG A 15 13.25 8.93 7.13
C ARG A 15 13.62 9.43 8.52
N LYS A 16 13.46 10.73 8.77
CA LYS A 16 13.69 11.30 10.08
C LYS A 16 12.52 10.94 11.01
N LYS A 17 12.82 10.49 12.24
CA LYS A 17 11.77 10.19 13.22
C LYS A 17 11.06 11.46 13.68
N PHE A 18 9.74 11.36 13.82
CA PHE A 18 8.86 12.40 14.36
C PHE A 18 7.86 11.78 15.36
N PRO A 19 8.33 11.29 16.52
CA PRO A 19 7.52 10.51 17.47
C PRO A 19 6.33 11.28 18.08
N HIS A 20 6.27 12.61 17.90
CA HIS A 20 5.17 13.47 18.37
C HIS A 20 4.23 13.93 17.25
N THR A 21 4.49 13.52 16.00
CA THR A 21 3.69 13.91 14.83
C THR A 21 2.94 12.69 14.31
N PRO A 22 1.64 12.81 13.98
CA PRO A 22 0.91 11.74 13.33
C PRO A 22 1.29 11.62 11.85
N ALA A 23 1.10 10.43 11.28
CA ALA A 23 1.36 10.17 9.87
C ALA A 23 0.16 9.56 9.15
N ILE A 24 0.04 9.92 7.87
CA ILE A 24 -0.88 9.29 6.92
C ILE A 24 -0.04 8.43 5.99
N TYR A 25 -0.32 7.12 5.98
CA TYR A 25 0.31 6.20 5.06
C TYR A 25 -0.69 5.92 3.95
N PHE A 26 -0.36 6.38 2.74
CA PHE A 26 -1.02 5.94 1.52
C PHE A 26 -0.07 4.99 0.78
N ILE A 27 -0.32 3.68 0.93
CA ILE A 27 0.63 2.63 0.52
C ILE A 27 -0.09 1.46 -0.13
N SER A 28 0.58 0.77 -1.06
CA SER A 28 0.06 -0.50 -1.58
C SER A 28 0.25 -1.64 -0.57
N PRO A 29 -0.69 -2.58 -0.44
CA PRO A 29 -0.61 -3.68 0.53
C PRO A 29 0.34 -4.80 0.06
N THR A 30 1.62 -4.47 -0.10
CA THR A 30 2.67 -5.42 -0.44
C THR A 30 3.41 -5.88 0.82
N LYS A 31 4.02 -7.07 0.78
CA LYS A 31 4.88 -7.56 1.88
C LYS A 31 5.95 -6.54 2.27
N ASN A 32 6.55 -5.87 1.28
CA ASN A 32 7.58 -4.86 1.54
C ASN A 32 7.01 -3.63 2.25
N SER A 33 5.85 -3.14 1.80
CA SER A 33 5.17 -2.00 2.43
C SER A 33 4.77 -2.31 3.87
N ILE A 34 4.19 -3.48 4.12
CA ILE A 34 3.79 -3.94 5.46
C ILE A 34 5.00 -4.10 6.37
N LYS A 35 6.07 -4.73 5.90
CA LYS A 35 7.32 -4.85 6.66
C LYS A 35 7.89 -3.48 7.05
N LYS A 36 7.91 -2.51 6.13
CA LYS A 36 8.39 -1.14 6.39
C LYS A 36 7.49 -0.40 7.38
N LEU A 37 6.18 -0.55 7.25
CA LEU A 37 5.21 -0.02 8.21
C LEU A 37 5.47 -0.59 9.61
N ILE A 38 5.65 -1.90 9.74
CA ILE A 38 5.95 -2.53 11.03
C ILE A 38 7.28 -2.01 11.59
N GLU A 39 8.33 -1.93 10.76
CA GLU A 39 9.64 -1.38 11.15
C GLU A 39 9.55 0.01 11.76
N ASP A 40 8.66 0.87 11.26
CA ASP A 40 8.44 2.22 11.78
C ASP A 40 7.90 2.26 13.22
N PHE A 41 7.29 1.17 13.70
CA PHE A 41 6.67 1.10 15.04
C PHE A 41 7.21 -0.06 15.90
N LYS A 42 8.36 -0.65 15.53
CA LYS A 42 9.02 -1.72 16.32
C LYS A 42 9.51 -1.23 17.68
N ASP A 43 10.01 0.00 17.74
CA ASP A 43 10.42 0.64 18.99
C ASP A 43 9.22 1.42 19.55
N THR A 44 8.67 0.95 20.65
CA THR A 44 7.47 1.56 21.26
C THR A 44 7.78 2.86 21.97
N GLU A 45 9.02 3.07 22.43
CA GLU A 45 9.45 4.27 23.16
C GLU A 45 9.86 5.39 22.20
N ASP A 46 10.51 5.04 21.09
CA ASP A 46 10.93 5.98 20.04
C ASP A 46 10.43 5.54 18.65
N PRO A 47 9.12 5.56 18.38
CA PRO A 47 8.56 5.19 17.09
C PRO A 47 8.86 6.24 16.02
N GLN A 48 8.70 5.86 14.75
CA GLN A 48 8.83 6.79 13.63
C GLN A 48 7.81 7.94 13.72
N TYR A 49 6.59 7.65 14.16
CA TYR A 49 5.48 8.60 14.30
C TYR A 49 4.67 8.34 15.58
N ALA A 50 3.91 9.34 16.02
CA ALA A 50 3.07 9.23 17.22
C ALA A 50 1.97 8.18 17.05
N PHE A 51 1.24 8.24 15.93
CA PHE A 51 0.19 7.31 15.54
C PHE A 51 -0.04 7.39 14.04
N VAL A 52 -0.81 6.45 13.50
CA VAL A 52 -0.94 6.26 12.05
C VAL A 52 -2.40 6.19 11.58
N HIS A 53 -2.65 6.83 10.44
CA HIS A 53 -3.81 6.60 9.60
C HIS A 53 -3.39 5.82 8.36
N LEU A 54 -3.88 4.59 8.24
CA LEU A 54 -3.57 3.68 7.14
C LEU A 54 -4.63 3.77 6.05
N PHE A 55 -4.17 4.10 4.85
CA PHE A 55 -4.94 4.07 3.62
C PHE A 55 -4.24 3.15 2.62
N PHE A 56 -4.82 1.98 2.39
CA PHE A 56 -4.29 1.03 1.42
C PHE A 56 -4.86 1.29 0.04
N SER A 57 -4.01 1.22 -0.99
CA SER A 57 -4.46 1.39 -2.38
C SER A 57 -5.45 0.31 -2.80
N THR A 58 -5.28 -0.92 -2.34
CA THR A 58 -6.18 -2.07 -2.60
C THR A 58 -6.48 -2.84 -1.32
N LYS A 59 -7.32 -3.87 -1.44
CA LYS A 59 -7.61 -4.82 -0.36
C LYS A 59 -6.33 -5.45 0.21
N VAL A 60 -6.22 -5.46 1.53
CA VAL A 60 -5.17 -6.15 2.26
C VAL A 60 -5.53 -7.64 2.37
N SER A 61 -4.62 -8.52 1.99
CA SER A 61 -4.85 -9.97 2.13
C SER A 61 -4.89 -10.38 3.61
N ASP A 62 -5.67 -11.41 3.94
CA ASP A 62 -5.79 -11.94 5.31
C ASP A 62 -4.44 -12.30 5.93
N ASN A 63 -3.51 -12.81 5.13
CA ASN A 63 -2.15 -13.14 5.57
C ASN A 63 -1.38 -11.89 6.05
N LEU A 64 -1.49 -10.79 5.30
CA LEU A 64 -0.84 -9.51 5.66
C LEU A 64 -1.53 -8.84 6.85
N MET A 65 -2.87 -8.94 6.94
CA MET A 65 -3.62 -8.49 8.11
C MET A 65 -3.18 -9.23 9.36
N LYS A 66 -3.05 -10.55 9.27
CA LYS A 66 -2.54 -11.38 10.36
C LYS A 66 -1.12 -10.98 10.74
N GLU A 67 -0.22 -10.85 9.78
CA GLU A 67 1.16 -10.40 10.02
C GLU A 67 1.19 -9.04 10.75
N MET A 68 0.39 -8.06 10.31
CA MET A 68 0.30 -6.77 11.01
C MET A 68 -0.24 -6.90 12.44
N SER A 69 -1.23 -7.76 12.66
CA SER A 69 -1.88 -7.95 13.96
C SER A 69 -0.95 -8.54 15.02
N GLU A 70 0.15 -9.17 14.63
CA GLU A 70 1.16 -9.74 15.53
C GLU A 70 2.06 -8.66 16.17
N TYR A 71 1.99 -7.40 15.74
CA TYR A 71 2.82 -6.30 16.24
C TYR A 71 2.02 -5.27 17.05
N GLU A 72 1.92 -5.48 18.37
CA GLU A 72 1.17 -4.62 19.30
C GLU A 72 1.55 -3.13 19.19
N GLY A 73 2.83 -2.82 19.07
CA GLY A 73 3.33 -1.44 18.94
C GLY A 73 2.79 -0.68 17.73
N LEU A 74 2.47 -1.39 16.64
CA LEU A 74 1.76 -0.82 15.49
C LEU A 74 0.25 -0.77 15.76
N VAL A 75 -0.34 -1.89 16.20
CA VAL A 75 -1.79 -2.05 16.38
C VAL A 75 -2.38 -0.97 17.28
N ASP A 76 -1.76 -0.68 18.43
CA ASP A 76 -2.23 0.32 19.39
C ASP A 76 -2.21 1.76 18.84
N ARG A 77 -1.37 1.97 17.83
CA ARG A 77 -1.13 3.27 17.19
C ARG A 77 -1.96 3.47 15.93
N ILE A 78 -2.67 2.46 15.42
CA ILE A 78 -3.58 2.62 14.28
C ILE A 78 -4.83 3.39 14.75
N LYS A 79 -5.08 4.56 14.16
CA LYS A 79 -6.30 5.36 14.40
C LYS A 79 -7.29 5.28 13.25
N THR A 80 -6.85 4.87 12.07
CA THR A 80 -7.70 4.69 10.89
C THR A 80 -7.12 3.58 10.03
N PHE A 81 -7.99 2.75 9.49
CA PHE A 81 -7.65 1.70 8.54
C PHE A 81 -8.71 1.72 7.44
N VAL A 82 -8.31 2.04 6.21
CA VAL A 82 -9.21 2.14 5.05
C VAL A 82 -8.55 1.49 3.84
N GLU A 83 -9.33 0.73 3.10
CA GLU A 83 -8.97 0.20 1.77
C GLU A 83 -9.68 1.08 0.73
N LEU A 84 -8.91 1.85 -0.04
CA LEU A 84 -9.48 2.83 -0.97
C LEU A 84 -9.93 2.20 -2.29
N ASN A 85 -9.37 1.05 -2.65
CA ASN A 85 -9.60 0.39 -3.94
C ASN A 85 -9.36 1.37 -5.10
N VAL A 86 -8.16 1.96 -5.13
CA VAL A 86 -7.65 2.80 -6.20
C VAL A 86 -6.26 2.27 -6.57
N ASP A 87 -6.16 1.55 -7.69
CA ASP A 87 -4.89 0.94 -8.15
C ASP A 87 -4.67 1.20 -9.64
N LEU A 88 -4.66 2.49 -9.97
CA LEU A 88 -4.50 3.01 -11.32
C LEU A 88 -3.84 4.39 -11.26
N ASN A 89 -3.22 4.77 -12.36
CA ASN A 89 -2.72 6.11 -12.59
C ASN A 89 -3.66 6.83 -13.55
N LEU A 90 -4.32 7.88 -13.08
CA LEU A 90 -5.10 8.79 -13.94
C LEU A 90 -4.11 9.67 -14.71
N TYR A 91 -4.05 9.50 -16.02
CA TYR A 91 -3.16 10.30 -16.88
C TYR A 91 -3.90 11.51 -17.44
N GLU A 92 -5.14 11.31 -17.89
CA GLU A 92 -6.06 12.35 -18.36
C GLU A 92 -7.49 12.02 -17.90
N ASP A 93 -8.43 12.95 -18.10
CA ASP A 93 -9.84 12.83 -17.68
C ASP A 93 -10.51 11.52 -18.14
N ASN A 94 -10.10 10.99 -19.30
CA ASN A 94 -10.65 9.76 -19.88
C ASN A 94 -9.57 8.70 -20.15
N ILE A 95 -8.38 8.84 -19.58
CA ILE A 95 -7.25 7.93 -19.81
C ILE A 95 -6.63 7.54 -18.47
N TYR A 96 -6.63 6.23 -18.20
CA TYR A 96 -5.93 5.64 -17.06
C TYR A 96 -4.90 4.61 -17.52
N HIS A 97 -3.88 4.44 -16.70
CA HIS A 97 -2.80 3.47 -16.90
C HIS A 97 -2.70 2.54 -15.68
N LEU A 98 -2.60 1.23 -15.91
CA LEU A 98 -2.53 0.22 -14.83
C LEU A 98 -1.10 -0.04 -14.31
N ASP A 99 -0.12 0.67 -14.88
CA ASP A 99 1.32 0.53 -14.56
C ASP A 99 1.85 -0.91 -14.68
N GLN A 100 1.39 -1.59 -15.73
CA GLN A 100 1.71 -3.00 -16.01
C GLN A 100 2.74 -3.11 -17.14
N ASN A 101 4.01 -2.88 -16.81
CA ASN A 101 5.11 -2.82 -17.80
C ASN A 101 5.35 -4.14 -18.55
N ASP A 102 5.06 -5.29 -17.94
CA ASP A 102 5.25 -6.61 -18.54
C ASP A 102 3.99 -7.17 -19.23
N SER A 103 2.95 -6.36 -19.44
CA SER A 103 1.68 -6.84 -20.02
C SER A 103 1.81 -7.39 -21.44
N LEU A 104 2.81 -6.95 -22.22
CA LEU A 104 3.08 -7.49 -23.55
C LEU A 104 3.45 -8.98 -23.54
N SER A 105 4.00 -9.48 -22.42
CA SER A 105 4.33 -10.89 -22.29
C SER A 105 3.10 -11.79 -22.35
N LEU A 106 1.91 -11.28 -22.01
CA LEU A 106 0.64 -12.01 -22.10
C LEU A 106 0.34 -12.52 -23.50
N PHE A 107 0.76 -11.82 -24.56
CA PHE A 107 0.52 -12.26 -25.94
C PHE A 107 1.28 -13.55 -26.30
N ASN A 108 2.32 -13.88 -25.54
CA ASN A 108 3.16 -15.06 -25.75
C ASN A 108 2.98 -16.13 -24.66
N MET A 109 2.11 -15.90 -23.67
CA MET A 109 1.94 -16.80 -22.53
C MET A 109 0.89 -17.89 -22.79
N ASN A 110 1.09 -19.06 -22.18
CA ASN A 110 0.08 -20.10 -22.13
C ASN A 110 -0.98 -19.72 -21.08
N LEU A 111 -2.24 -19.64 -21.49
CA LEU A 111 -3.37 -19.27 -20.63
C LEU A 111 -3.63 -20.28 -19.50
N ASN A 112 -3.13 -21.51 -19.64
CA ASN A 112 -3.26 -22.55 -18.61
C ASN A 112 -2.17 -22.45 -17.52
N ASP A 113 -1.24 -21.51 -17.63
CA ASP A 113 -0.23 -21.29 -16.60
C ASP A 113 -0.82 -20.51 -15.41
N THR A 114 -0.49 -20.97 -14.21
CA THR A 114 -0.90 -20.33 -12.95
C THR A 114 -0.37 -18.90 -12.85
N ALA A 115 0.84 -18.64 -13.36
CA ALA A 115 1.42 -17.29 -13.35
C ALA A 115 0.61 -16.32 -14.21
N THR A 116 0.21 -16.74 -15.42
CA THR A 116 -0.66 -15.96 -16.32
C THR A 116 -2.01 -15.66 -15.65
N ASN A 117 -2.64 -16.67 -15.05
CA ASN A 117 -3.93 -16.50 -14.37
C ASN A 117 -3.84 -15.52 -13.18
N ASN A 118 -2.77 -15.60 -12.38
CA ASN A 118 -2.54 -14.65 -11.29
C ASN A 118 -2.37 -13.21 -11.80
N TYR A 119 -1.66 -13.05 -12.93
CA TYR A 119 -1.46 -11.75 -13.55
C TYR A 119 -2.75 -11.17 -14.13
N LEU A 120 -3.56 -11.99 -14.82
CA LEU A 120 -4.89 -11.59 -15.31
C LEU A 120 -5.83 -11.22 -14.16
N ASN A 121 -5.82 -11.97 -13.07
CA ASN A 121 -6.59 -11.63 -11.86
C ASN A 121 -6.15 -10.29 -11.28
N LYS A 122 -4.84 -9.99 -11.25
CA LYS A 122 -4.33 -8.68 -10.83
C LYS A 122 -4.89 -7.56 -11.71
N ILE A 123 -4.82 -7.71 -13.04
CA ILE A 123 -5.40 -6.73 -13.98
C ILE A 123 -6.91 -6.58 -13.75
N GLY A 124 -7.63 -7.68 -13.57
CA GLY A 124 -9.07 -7.65 -13.31
C GLY A 124 -9.42 -6.86 -12.05
N LEU A 125 -8.65 -7.05 -10.97
CA LEU A 125 -8.82 -6.29 -9.73
C LEU A 125 -8.50 -4.79 -9.92
N GLN A 126 -7.48 -4.45 -10.70
CA GLN A 126 -7.16 -3.05 -11.00
C GLN A 126 -8.25 -2.39 -11.85
N ILE A 127 -8.76 -3.07 -12.87
CA ILE A 127 -9.89 -2.56 -13.67
C ILE A 127 -11.13 -2.37 -12.81
N PHE A 128 -11.38 -3.26 -11.85
CA PHE A 128 -12.48 -3.10 -10.89
C PHE A 128 -12.36 -1.81 -10.07
N THR A 129 -11.16 -1.30 -9.80
CA THR A 129 -10.98 -0.01 -9.10
C THR A 129 -11.41 1.22 -9.91
N VAL A 130 -11.67 1.06 -11.20
CA VAL A 130 -12.15 2.14 -12.10
C VAL A 130 -13.68 2.27 -12.06
N CYS A 131 -14.39 1.17 -11.79
CA CYS A 131 -15.85 1.04 -11.89
C CYS A 131 -16.55 1.49 -10.60
#